data_AF-A0A2V2Y9M8-F1
#
_entry.id   AF-A0A2V2Y9M8-F1
#
_cell.length_a   1.000
_cell.length_b   1.000
_cell.length_c   1.000
_cell.angle_alpha   90.00
_cell.angle_beta   90.00
_cell.angle_gamma   90.00
#
_symmetry.space_group_name_H-M   'P 1'
#
loop_
_entity.id
_entity.type
_entity.pdbx_description
1 polymer ?
#
loop_
_entity_poly.entity_id
_entity_poly.type
_entity_poly.pdbx_seq_one_letter_code
_entity_poly.pdbx_strand_id
1 'polypeptide(L)'
;MGTWGYGIFEDDFTLDIKDLTNSYLDEGVSIDQAVARLLNLFSEELKDEDDGPLVYFAISSILLDRDDLREDIKEKALFHIEHGEHLRAWKDAGLFKYLSRKKVLNKLKKRLLVAESREQQTDIDSEDLKDDRFKPGVARYYVYHLINHKTGKPYYVGSTINLELRTKYFQINPIRKH
;
A
#
# COMPACT_ATOMS: atom_id res chain seq x y z
N MET A 1 2.46 13.65 -22.12
CA MET A 1 2.21 12.85 -20.90
C MET A 1 2.69 11.44 -21.19
N GLY A 2 3.44 10.88 -20.23
CA GLY A 2 4.45 9.84 -20.43
C GLY A 2 3.94 8.58 -21.13
N THR A 3 4.86 7.93 -21.84
CA THR A 3 4.62 6.64 -22.48
C THR A 3 4.46 5.60 -21.37
N TRP A 4 3.24 5.35 -20.89
CA TRP A 4 2.99 4.21 -19.99
C TRP A 4 3.56 2.96 -20.65
N GLY A 5 4.39 2.24 -19.89
CA GLY A 5 4.92 0.97 -20.32
C GLY A 5 3.83 -0.10 -20.31
N TYR A 6 4.25 -1.36 -20.39
CA TYR A 6 3.35 -2.51 -20.40
C TYR A 6 3.60 -3.45 -19.22
N GLY A 7 4.72 -3.30 -18.50
CA GLY A 7 5.06 -4.03 -17.27
C GLY A 7 4.16 -3.64 -16.09
N ILE A 8 4.10 -4.51 -15.06
CA ILE A 8 3.25 -4.29 -13.87
C ILE A 8 3.62 -3.00 -13.13
N PHE A 9 4.89 -2.59 -13.15
CA PHE A 9 5.42 -1.40 -12.48
C PHE A 9 6.08 -0.43 -13.48
N GLU A 10 5.52 -0.30 -14.69
CA GLU A 10 5.99 0.64 -15.72
C GLU A 10 5.04 1.83 -15.92
N ASP A 11 4.16 2.06 -14.94
CA ASP A 11 3.33 3.25 -14.81
C ASP A 11 3.52 3.84 -13.40
N ASP A 12 3.36 5.16 -13.29
CA ASP A 12 3.64 5.88 -12.04
C ASP A 12 2.72 5.41 -10.90
N PHE A 13 1.47 5.04 -11.21
CA PHE A 13 0.48 4.62 -10.22
C PHE A 13 0.85 3.30 -9.52
N THR A 14 1.24 2.29 -10.28
CA THR A 14 1.68 1.00 -9.72
C THR A 14 3.04 1.10 -9.04
N LEU A 15 3.91 2.00 -9.49
CA LEU A 15 5.16 2.33 -8.80
C LEU A 15 4.90 2.94 -7.42
N ASP A 16 3.96 3.88 -7.31
CA ASP A 16 3.58 4.47 -6.02
C ASP A 16 3.11 3.40 -5.03
N ILE A 17 2.30 2.43 -5.49
CA ILE A 17 1.87 1.29 -4.65
C ILE A 17 3.07 0.49 -4.14
N LYS A 18 4.04 0.21 -5.03
CA LYS A 18 5.25 -0.54 -4.67
C LYS A 18 6.10 0.21 -3.67
N ASP A 19 6.33 1.48 -3.89
CA ASP A 19 7.16 2.33 -3.03
C ASP A 19 6.52 2.53 -1.66
N LEU A 20 5.20 2.72 -1.61
CA LEU A 20 4.45 2.77 -0.35
C LEU A 20 4.51 1.45 0.41
N THR A 21 4.38 0.32 -0.30
CA THR A 21 4.51 -1.00 0.34
C THR A 21 5.89 -1.16 0.97
N ASN A 22 6.96 -0.82 0.24
CA ASN A 22 8.32 -0.90 0.77
C ASN A 22 8.50 0.05 1.96
N SER A 23 7.98 1.28 1.89
CA SER A 23 8.05 2.23 3.00
C SER A 23 7.37 1.71 4.26
N TYR A 24 6.20 1.07 4.16
CA TYR A 24 5.54 0.50 5.33
C TYR A 24 6.37 -0.64 5.94
N LEU A 25 6.96 -1.48 5.10
CA LEU A 25 7.77 -2.61 5.56
C LEU A 25 9.09 -2.15 6.21
N ASP A 26 9.71 -1.10 5.66
CA ASP A 26 10.91 -0.48 6.26
C ASP A 26 10.63 0.11 7.65
N GLU A 27 9.37 0.50 7.92
CA GLU A 27 8.90 0.92 9.25
C GLU A 27 8.52 -0.23 10.18
N GLY A 28 8.68 -1.49 9.74
CA GLY A 28 8.38 -2.68 10.53
C GLY A 28 6.91 -3.05 10.59
N VAL A 29 6.08 -2.48 9.71
CA VAL A 29 4.67 -2.84 9.57
C VAL A 29 4.57 -4.25 8.98
N SER A 30 3.63 -5.07 9.46
CA SER A 30 3.40 -6.39 8.86
C SER A 30 2.89 -6.25 7.43
N ILE A 31 3.17 -7.23 6.59
CA ILE A 31 2.70 -7.24 5.21
C ILE A 31 1.16 -7.20 5.13
N ASP A 32 0.45 -7.89 6.04
CA ASP A 32 -1.02 -7.84 6.08
C ASP A 32 -1.56 -6.46 6.43
N GLN A 33 -0.94 -5.77 7.40
CA GLN A 33 -1.31 -4.40 7.74
C GLN A 33 -0.96 -3.44 6.59
N ALA A 34 0.17 -3.63 5.92
CA ALA A 34 0.56 -2.82 4.77
C ALA A 34 -0.44 -2.97 3.61
N VAL A 35 -0.86 -4.19 3.29
CA VAL A 35 -1.92 -4.44 2.29
C VAL A 35 -3.23 -3.79 2.70
N ALA A 36 -3.64 -3.93 3.96
CA ALA A 36 -4.87 -3.31 4.46
C ALA A 36 -4.83 -1.78 4.35
N ARG A 37 -3.68 -1.16 4.66
CA ARG A 37 -3.45 0.29 4.48
C ARG A 37 -3.55 0.70 3.02
N LEU A 38 -2.98 -0.08 2.09
CA LEU A 38 -3.06 0.21 0.65
C LEU A 38 -4.49 0.12 0.13
N LEU A 39 -5.22 -0.94 0.49
CA LEU A 39 -6.62 -1.11 0.07
C LEU A 39 -7.51 0.03 0.60
N ASN A 40 -7.25 0.51 1.82
CA ASN A 40 -7.96 1.65 2.39
C ASN A 40 -7.57 2.97 1.70
N LEU A 41 -6.27 3.18 1.46
CA LEU A 41 -5.74 4.37 0.80
C LEU A 41 -6.28 4.52 -0.63
N PHE A 42 -6.31 3.43 -1.39
CA PHE A 42 -6.76 3.40 -2.78
C PHE A 42 -8.23 3.00 -2.93
N SER A 43 -9.03 3.18 -1.87
CA SER A 43 -10.42 2.70 -1.84
C SER A 43 -11.34 3.36 -2.86
N GLU A 44 -11.01 4.57 -3.33
CA GLU A 44 -11.74 5.22 -4.41
C GLU A 44 -11.33 4.69 -5.78
N GLU A 45 -10.03 4.51 -6.02
CA GLU A 45 -9.46 3.91 -7.23
C GLU A 45 -9.93 2.45 -7.39
N LEU A 46 -10.11 1.71 -6.30
CA LEU A 46 -10.67 0.35 -6.32
C LEU A 46 -12.10 0.29 -6.88
N LYS A 47 -12.84 1.41 -6.92
CA LYS A 47 -14.17 1.50 -7.53
C LYS A 47 -14.12 1.85 -9.02
N ASP A 48 -12.95 2.26 -9.52
CA ASP A 48 -12.74 2.59 -10.93
C ASP A 48 -12.38 1.32 -11.72
N GLU A 49 -12.99 1.17 -12.90
CA GLU A 49 -12.83 -0.02 -13.75
C GLU A 49 -11.45 -0.08 -14.45
N ASP A 50 -10.79 1.05 -14.62
CA ASP A 50 -9.46 1.15 -15.23
C ASP A 50 -8.36 1.06 -14.16
N ASP A 51 -8.47 1.80 -13.06
CA ASP A 51 -7.43 1.90 -12.02
C ASP A 51 -7.51 0.79 -10.96
N GLY A 52 -8.72 0.38 -10.55
CA GLY A 52 -8.92 -0.63 -9.52
C GLY A 52 -8.19 -1.96 -9.81
N PRO A 53 -8.25 -2.49 -11.05
CA PRO A 53 -7.47 -3.65 -11.46
C PRO A 53 -5.96 -3.49 -11.29
N LEU A 54 -5.41 -2.29 -11.53
CA LEU A 54 -3.98 -2.02 -11.41
C LEU A 54 -3.51 -2.15 -9.96
N VAL A 55 -4.36 -1.75 -9.00
CA VAL A 55 -4.09 -1.93 -7.56
C VAL A 55 -3.89 -3.41 -7.23
N TYR A 56 -4.82 -4.27 -7.64
CA TYR A 56 -4.70 -5.71 -7.40
C TYR A 56 -3.52 -6.34 -8.12
N PHE A 57 -3.17 -5.90 -9.34
CA PHE A 57 -1.99 -6.41 -10.04
C PHE A 57 -0.68 -6.04 -9.36
N ALA A 58 -0.57 -4.80 -8.86
CA ALA A 58 0.59 -4.35 -8.11
C ALA A 58 0.73 -5.14 -6.79
N ILE A 59 -0.33 -5.18 -5.97
CA ILE A 59 -0.30 -5.87 -4.67
C ILE A 59 -0.03 -7.37 -4.87
N SER A 60 -0.74 -8.03 -5.79
CA SER A 60 -0.54 -9.47 -6.05
C SER A 60 0.88 -9.78 -6.53
N SER A 61 1.49 -8.92 -7.36
CA SER A 61 2.88 -9.08 -7.78
C SER A 61 3.85 -8.91 -6.62
N ILE A 62 3.62 -7.96 -5.70
CA ILE A 62 4.48 -7.76 -4.52
C ILE A 62 4.39 -8.95 -3.58
N LEU A 63 3.18 -9.46 -3.32
CA LEU A 63 2.97 -10.62 -2.46
C LEU A 63 3.56 -11.90 -3.07
N LEU A 64 3.41 -12.09 -4.39
CA LEU A 64 4.03 -13.19 -5.11
C LEU A 64 5.56 -13.19 -5.02
N ASP A 65 6.19 -12.02 -5.12
CA ASP A 65 7.65 -11.90 -5.05
C ASP A 65 8.18 -12.12 -3.61
N ARG A 66 7.28 -12.19 -2.62
CA ARG A 66 7.56 -12.44 -1.20
C ARG A 66 7.13 -13.82 -0.73
N ASP A 67 6.63 -14.67 -1.63
CA ASP A 67 6.03 -15.98 -1.32
C ASP A 67 4.92 -15.90 -0.25
N ASP A 68 4.19 -14.77 -0.20
CA ASP A 68 3.16 -14.49 0.80
C ASP A 68 1.82 -14.11 0.16
N LEU A 69 1.45 -14.84 -0.89
CA LEU A 69 0.25 -14.57 -1.67
C LEU A 69 -1.01 -14.82 -0.83
N ARG A 70 -1.89 -13.81 -0.79
CA ARG A 70 -3.21 -13.94 -0.15
C ARG A 70 -4.28 -14.34 -1.14
N GLU A 71 -5.19 -15.20 -0.71
CA GLU A 71 -6.27 -15.72 -1.57
C GLU A 71 -7.20 -14.61 -2.06
N ASP A 72 -7.62 -13.69 -1.18
CA ASP A 72 -8.50 -12.57 -1.52
C ASP A 72 -7.91 -11.69 -2.64
N ILE A 73 -6.63 -11.37 -2.55
CA ILE A 73 -5.90 -10.59 -3.57
C ILE A 73 -5.71 -11.39 -4.86
N LYS A 74 -5.39 -12.68 -4.75
CA LYS A 74 -5.19 -13.59 -5.89
C LYS A 74 -6.48 -13.71 -6.70
N GLU A 75 -7.61 -13.97 -6.05
CA GLU A 75 -8.91 -14.10 -6.71
C GLU A 75 -9.30 -12.82 -7.45
N LYS A 76 -9.14 -11.65 -6.82
CA LYS A 76 -9.43 -10.36 -7.44
C LYS A 76 -8.53 -10.07 -8.64
N ALA A 77 -7.22 -10.30 -8.51
CA ALA A 77 -6.28 -10.13 -9.61
C ALA A 77 -6.64 -11.06 -10.79
N LEU A 78 -6.92 -12.35 -10.53
CA LEU A 78 -7.32 -13.31 -11.57
C LEU A 78 -8.62 -12.89 -12.25
N PHE A 79 -9.63 -12.48 -11.49
CA PHE A 79 -10.89 -11.98 -12.00
C PHE A 79 -10.68 -10.85 -13.00
N HIS A 80 -9.91 -9.82 -12.64
CA HIS A 80 -9.70 -8.67 -13.53
C HIS A 80 -8.83 -9.00 -14.76
N ILE A 81 -7.86 -9.91 -14.64
CA ILE A 81 -7.07 -10.37 -15.80
C ILE A 81 -7.97 -11.07 -16.83
N GLU A 82 -8.98 -11.83 -16.37
CA GLU A 82 -9.90 -12.55 -17.25
C GLU A 82 -10.92 -11.63 -17.94
N HIS A 83 -11.44 -10.63 -17.23
CA HIS A 83 -12.41 -9.68 -17.79
C HIS A 83 -11.75 -8.67 -18.75
N GLY A 84 -10.54 -8.19 -18.41
CA GLY A 84 -9.73 -7.38 -19.32
C GLY A 84 -10.26 -5.96 -19.61
N GLU A 85 -11.15 -5.44 -18.77
CA GLU A 85 -11.80 -4.13 -18.92
C GLU A 85 -10.76 -2.98 -18.89
N HIS A 86 -9.84 -3.01 -17.92
CA HIS A 86 -8.68 -2.11 -17.76
C HIS A 86 -7.72 -1.99 -18.96
N LEU A 87 -7.87 -2.80 -20.02
CA LEU A 87 -6.99 -2.76 -21.19
C LEU A 87 -7.35 -1.66 -22.19
N ARG A 88 -8.41 -0.88 -21.94
CA ARG A 88 -8.90 0.14 -22.88
C ARG A 88 -7.82 1.16 -23.23
N ALA A 89 -7.15 1.74 -22.24
CA ALA A 89 -6.06 2.69 -22.47
C ALA A 89 -4.91 2.10 -23.33
N TRP A 90 -4.56 0.83 -23.13
CA TRP A 90 -3.53 0.16 -23.93
C TRP A 90 -4.00 -0.19 -25.35
N LYS A 91 -5.30 -0.43 -25.57
CA LYS A 91 -5.88 -0.59 -26.91
C LYS A 91 -5.79 0.73 -27.68
N ASP A 92 -6.16 1.83 -27.04
CA ASP A 92 -6.14 3.17 -27.64
C ASP A 92 -4.70 3.64 -27.93
N ALA A 93 -3.74 3.23 -27.10
CA ALA A 93 -2.31 3.50 -27.32
C ALA A 93 -1.66 2.63 -28.42
N GLY A 94 -2.39 1.67 -28.99
CA GLY A 94 -1.98 0.90 -30.16
C GLY A 94 -1.79 -0.60 -29.92
N LEU A 95 -1.93 -1.38 -31.00
CA LEU A 95 -1.94 -2.86 -30.96
C LEU A 95 -0.71 -3.47 -30.28
N PHE A 96 0.49 -2.91 -30.52
CA PHE A 96 1.71 -3.41 -29.90
C PHE A 96 1.69 -3.29 -28.37
N LYS A 97 1.24 -2.15 -27.84
CA LYS A 97 1.13 -1.90 -26.40
C LYS A 97 0.09 -2.80 -25.76
N TYR A 98 -1.08 -2.94 -26.40
CA TYR A 98 -2.13 -3.86 -25.97
C TYR A 98 -1.65 -5.32 -25.89
N LEU A 99 -1.02 -5.83 -26.95
CA LEU A 99 -0.52 -7.21 -26.97
C LEU A 99 0.59 -7.43 -25.94
N SER A 100 1.47 -6.44 -25.76
CA SER A 100 2.55 -6.50 -24.76
C SER A 100 2.00 -6.53 -23.34
N ARG A 101 1.02 -5.66 -23.02
CA ARG A 101 0.35 -5.64 -21.71
C ARG A 101 -0.37 -6.96 -21.44
N LYS A 102 -1.12 -7.48 -22.41
CA LYS A 102 -1.80 -8.78 -22.30
C LYS A 102 -0.80 -9.93 -22.05
N LYS A 103 0.37 -9.89 -22.68
CA LYS A 103 1.44 -10.88 -22.44
C LYS A 103 1.98 -10.81 -21.01
N VAL A 104 2.18 -9.60 -20.48
CA VAL A 104 2.59 -9.40 -19.08
C VAL A 104 1.55 -9.93 -18.11
N LEU A 105 0.27 -9.60 -18.31
CA LEU A 105 -0.82 -10.07 -17.44
C LEU A 105 -1.00 -11.59 -17.51
N ASN A 106 -0.85 -12.19 -18.69
CA ASN A 106 -0.85 -13.65 -18.82
C ASN A 106 0.32 -14.31 -18.08
N LYS A 107 1.48 -13.66 -18.02
CA LYS A 107 2.61 -14.14 -17.22
C LYS A 107 2.29 -14.06 -15.73
N LEU A 108 1.71 -12.94 -15.27
CA LEU A 108 1.26 -12.78 -13.88
C LEU A 108 0.22 -13.84 -13.52
N LYS A 109 -0.82 -14.03 -14.34
CA LYS A 109 -1.85 -15.06 -14.18
C LYS A 109 -1.25 -16.45 -13.98
N LYS A 110 -0.30 -16.85 -14.83
CA LYS A 110 0.36 -18.16 -14.71
C LYS A 110 1.08 -18.33 -13.39
N ARG A 111 1.76 -17.27 -12.89
CA ARG A 111 2.41 -17.30 -11.58
C ARG A 111 1.39 -17.43 -10.46
N LEU A 112 0.31 -16.63 -10.49
CA LEU A 112 -0.76 -16.67 -9.50
C LEU A 112 -1.43 -18.04 -9.39
N LEU A 113 -1.67 -18.71 -10.53
CA LEU A 113 -2.30 -20.03 -10.56
C LEU A 113 -1.43 -21.14 -9.97
N VAL A 114 -0.10 -21.00 -10.04
CA VAL A 114 0.86 -21.99 -9.53
C VAL A 114 1.21 -21.74 -8.07
N ALA A 115 1.22 -20.47 -7.64
CA ALA A 115 1.56 -20.10 -6.29
C ALA A 115 0.53 -20.60 -5.28
N GLU A 116 1.03 -21.18 -4.19
CA GLU A 116 0.24 -21.40 -2.98
C GLU A 116 -0.20 -20.05 -2.42
N SER A 117 -1.42 -20.03 -1.90
CA SER A 117 -2.02 -18.85 -1.31
C SER A 117 -2.52 -19.19 0.08
N ARG A 118 -2.46 -18.20 0.96
CA ARG A 118 -3.00 -18.30 2.33
C ARG A 118 -4.21 -17.40 2.50
N GLU A 119 -5.00 -17.74 3.50
CA GLU A 119 -6.09 -16.87 3.96
C GLU A 119 -5.55 -15.57 4.55
N GLN A 120 -6.37 -14.52 4.46
CA GLN A 120 -6.11 -13.26 5.12
C GLN A 120 -6.05 -13.45 6.64
N GLN A 121 -5.03 -12.89 7.28
CA GLN A 121 -4.95 -12.90 8.74
C GLN A 121 -5.87 -11.83 9.34
N THR A 122 -6.52 -12.15 10.47
CA THR A 122 -7.53 -11.29 11.11
C THR A 122 -6.94 -10.23 12.05
N ASP A 123 -5.64 -10.26 12.32
CA ASP A 123 -4.97 -9.40 13.31
C ASP A 123 -4.57 -8.04 12.71
N ILE A 124 -5.48 -7.44 11.95
CA ILE A 124 -5.32 -6.12 11.35
C ILE A 124 -5.78 -5.07 12.36
N ASP A 125 -4.91 -4.10 12.65
CA ASP A 125 -5.26 -2.98 13.53
C ASP A 125 -6.28 -2.07 12.82
N SER A 126 -7.54 -2.15 13.24
CA SER A 126 -8.63 -1.39 12.66
C SER A 126 -8.64 0.09 13.07
N GLU A 127 -7.99 0.45 14.17
CA GLU A 127 -7.83 1.85 14.59
C GLU A 127 -6.78 2.53 13.72
N ASP A 128 -5.70 1.81 13.42
CA ASP A 128 -4.65 2.23 12.49
C ASP A 128 -5.19 2.59 11.09
N LEU A 129 -6.14 1.80 10.57
CA LEU A 129 -6.77 2.07 9.27
C LEU A 129 -7.66 3.32 9.26
N LYS A 130 -8.19 3.74 10.41
CA LYS A 130 -9.00 4.96 10.54
C LYS A 130 -8.14 6.20 10.73
N ASP A 131 -6.85 6.02 10.97
CA ASP A 131 -5.94 7.09 11.31
C ASP A 131 -5.19 7.59 10.06
N ASP A 132 -5.32 8.89 9.80
CA ASP A 132 -4.66 9.54 8.68
C ASP A 132 -3.12 9.59 8.82
N ARG A 133 -2.56 9.28 10.00
CA ARG A 133 -1.10 9.30 10.25
C ARG A 133 -0.28 8.46 9.28
N PHE A 134 -0.86 7.44 8.67
CA PHE A 134 -0.16 6.54 7.76
C PHE A 134 -0.33 6.92 6.29
N LYS A 135 -1.14 7.94 5.97
CA LYS A 135 -1.28 8.40 4.60
C LYS A 135 0.03 8.97 4.05
N PRO A 136 0.32 8.78 2.75
CA PRO A 136 1.48 9.39 2.10
C PRO A 136 1.47 10.91 2.28
N GLY A 137 2.65 11.50 2.53
CA GLY A 137 2.80 12.94 2.74
C GLY A 137 2.39 13.47 4.11
N VAL A 138 1.81 12.64 4.99
CA VAL A 138 1.58 13.01 6.39
C VAL A 138 2.89 12.86 7.15
N ALA A 139 3.33 13.95 7.79
CA ALA A 139 4.57 13.93 8.56
C ALA A 139 4.44 12.93 9.73
N ARG A 140 5.27 11.88 9.70
CA ARG A 140 5.40 10.90 10.77
C ARG A 140 6.37 11.44 11.81
N TYR A 141 5.96 11.44 13.08
CA TYR A 141 6.82 11.80 14.20
C TYR A 141 6.74 10.69 15.25
N TYR A 142 7.89 10.20 15.68
CA TYR A 142 7.99 9.31 16.84
C TYR A 142 8.33 10.14 18.07
N VAL A 143 7.51 10.05 19.10
CA VAL A 143 7.75 10.71 20.39
C VAL A 143 7.70 9.66 21.49
N TYR A 144 8.85 9.36 22.09
CA TYR A 144 8.98 8.55 23.29
C TYR A 144 8.66 9.40 24.51
N HIS A 145 7.78 8.90 25.38
CA HIS A 145 7.53 9.44 26.70
C HIS A 145 8.40 8.68 27.71
N LEU A 146 9.42 9.34 28.25
CA LEU A 146 10.34 8.77 29.23
C LEU A 146 10.11 9.41 30.59
N ILE A 147 10.18 8.61 31.65
CA ILE A 147 10.09 9.10 33.04
C ILE A 147 11.46 8.97 33.68
N ASN A 148 11.97 10.07 34.23
CA ASN A 148 13.21 10.03 34.98
C ASN A 148 12.95 9.34 36.33
N HIS A 149 13.52 8.15 36.52
CA HIS A 149 13.30 7.37 37.74
C HIS A 149 13.78 8.08 39.03
N LYS A 150 14.75 9.01 38.94
CA LYS A 150 15.27 9.75 40.10
C LYS A 150 14.45 10.98 40.47
N THR A 151 13.83 11.64 39.49
CA THR A 151 13.12 12.91 39.71
C THR A 151 11.62 12.82 39.47
N GLY A 152 11.12 11.70 38.92
CA GLY A 152 9.74 11.51 38.49
C GLY A 152 9.34 12.38 37.29
N LYS A 153 10.25 13.22 36.77
CA LYS A 153 9.92 14.18 35.72
C LYS A 153 9.81 13.46 34.36
N PRO A 154 8.73 13.69 33.61
CA PRO A 154 8.63 13.20 32.24
C PRO A 154 9.52 14.04 31.32
N TYR A 155 10.14 13.39 30.34
CA TYR A 155 10.82 14.06 29.23
C TYR A 155 10.57 13.28 27.94
N TYR A 156 10.45 14.04 26.85
CA TYR A 156 10.07 13.49 25.55
C TYR A 156 11.27 13.48 24.61
N VAL A 157 11.56 12.31 24.05
CA VAL A 157 12.66 12.09 23.09
C VAL A 157 12.05 11.62 21.78
N GLY A 158 12.52 12.13 20.65
CA GLY A 158 11.95 11.75 19.35
C GLY A 158 12.66 12.43 18.19
N SER A 159 12.67 11.78 17.03
CA SER A 159 13.10 12.40 15.77
C SER A 159 11.90 13.09 15.13
N THR A 160 11.92 14.42 15.08
CA THR A 160 11.02 15.18 14.19
C THR A 160 11.89 16.05 13.29
N ILE A 161 11.55 16.10 11.99
CA ILE A 161 12.22 16.96 11.01
C ILE A 161 11.75 18.43 11.19
N ASN A 162 10.67 18.65 11.96
CA ASN A 162 10.02 19.94 12.07
C ASN A 162 9.62 20.23 13.54
N LEU A 163 10.40 21.09 14.21
CA LEU A 163 10.24 21.41 15.64
C LEU A 163 8.94 22.17 15.96
N GLU A 164 8.37 22.91 15.01
CA GLU A 164 7.17 23.72 15.24
C GLU A 164 5.89 22.87 15.30
N LEU A 165 5.86 21.77 14.53
CA LEU A 165 4.74 20.83 14.53
C LEU A 165 4.66 19.99 15.81
N ARG A 166 5.78 19.84 16.53
CA ARG A 166 5.86 19.20 17.85
C ARG A 166 4.87 19.85 18.82
N THR A 167 4.84 21.17 18.88
CA THR A 167 3.97 21.94 19.78
C THR A 167 2.51 21.82 19.40
N LYS A 168 2.21 21.81 18.10
CA LYS A 168 0.83 21.71 17.57
C LYS A 168 0.21 20.33 17.84
N TYR A 169 0.99 19.25 17.72
CA TYR A 169 0.54 17.90 18.06
C TYR A 169 0.20 17.77 19.55
N PHE A 170 1.00 18.38 20.43
CA PHE A 170 0.71 18.44 21.87
C PHE A 170 -0.54 19.25 22.23
N GLN A 171 -1.00 20.16 21.36
CA GLN A 171 -2.24 20.91 21.54
C GLN A 171 -3.48 20.16 21.01
N ILE A 172 -3.34 19.41 19.91
CA ILE A 172 -4.46 18.69 19.26
C ILE A 172 -4.79 17.38 19.99
N ASN A 173 -3.78 16.68 20.51
CA ASN A 173 -3.95 15.46 21.30
C ASN A 173 -3.44 15.67 22.74
N PRO A 174 -4.12 16.48 23.56
CA PRO A 174 -3.72 16.66 24.95
C PRO A 174 -3.94 15.36 25.72
N ILE A 175 -2.86 14.75 26.19
CA ILE A 175 -2.92 13.53 26.99
C ILE A 175 -3.67 13.84 28.29
N ARG A 176 -4.78 13.12 28.53
CA ARG A 176 -5.50 13.18 29.81
C ARG A 176 -4.53 12.79 30.93
N LYS A 177 -4.26 13.73 31.83
CA LYS A 177 -3.57 13.45 33.09
C LYS A 177 -4.43 12.47 33.88
N HIS A 178 -3.95 11.25 34.07
CA HIS A 178 -4.43 10.36 35.12
C HIS A 178 -3.81 10.76 36.46
#